data_AF-A0A1I0SHK1-F1
#
_entry.id   AF-A0A1I0SHK1-F1
#
_cell.length_a   1.000
_cell.length_b   1.000
_cell.length_c   1.000
_cell.angle_alpha   90.00
_cell.angle_beta   90.00
_cell.angle_gamma   90.00
#
_symmetry.space_group_name_H-M   'P 1'
#
loop_
_entity.id
_entity.type
_entity.pdbx_description
1 polymer ?
#
loop_
_entity_poly.entity_id
_entity_poly.type
_entity_poly.pdbx_seq_one_letter_code
_entity_poly.pdbx_strand_id
1 'polypeptide(L)'
;MQLSSWLEAINQAFEDLNGRGTELEILHVIQSNQYLSFENSKTPQRSLNLYLNRDFKGQAVRQGKYWINLNPEFATAQEQETFHQIKRKLSANSVKNILALEQHAKQQTPMLKMRLSRYIERGAIATKVKALTNYQCMICASLNLNPYSFKKLDGTFYVEAHHVEQVANLKLGALSVENIITVCATHHRQLHYGKVILLENGTDSLIFQIEEKVIKLDKIKLKD
;
A
#
# COMPACT_ATOMS: atom_id res chain seq x y z
N MET A 1 7.27 12.56 -37.97
CA MET A 1 6.26 11.86 -38.81
C MET A 1 4.90 12.25 -38.24
N GLN A 2 4.02 12.87 -39.03
CA GLN A 2 2.67 13.16 -38.54
C GLN A 2 1.88 11.85 -38.53
N LEU A 3 1.42 11.46 -37.35
CA LEU A 3 0.61 10.26 -37.20
C LEU A 3 -0.86 10.63 -37.41
N SER A 4 -1.60 9.78 -38.12
CA SER A 4 -2.94 10.10 -38.61
C SER A 4 -4.02 9.87 -37.55
N SER A 5 -3.68 9.17 -36.47
CA SER A 5 -4.59 8.90 -35.36
C SER A 5 -3.90 8.87 -34.00
N TRP A 6 -4.70 9.08 -32.94
CA TRP A 6 -4.29 8.91 -31.55
C TRP A 6 -3.72 7.52 -31.26
N LEU A 7 -4.25 6.49 -31.92
CA LEU A 7 -3.81 5.11 -31.77
C LEU A 7 -2.36 4.90 -32.23
N GLU A 8 -2.05 5.45 -33.40
CA GLU A 8 -0.70 5.42 -33.96
C GLU A 8 0.28 6.19 -33.08
N ALA A 9 -0.11 7.36 -32.57
CA ALA A 9 0.70 8.16 -31.66
C ALA A 9 1.03 7.44 -30.34
N ILE A 10 0.05 6.73 -29.78
CA ILE A 10 0.25 5.92 -28.57
C ILE A 10 1.21 4.77 -28.86
N ASN A 11 1.03 4.04 -29.95
CA ASN A 11 1.91 2.93 -30.31
C ASN A 11 3.36 3.39 -30.54
N GLN A 12 3.55 4.50 -31.26
CA GLN A 12 4.90 5.05 -31.47
C GLN A 12 5.56 5.50 -30.17
N ALA A 13 4.81 6.17 -29.28
CA ALA A 13 5.33 6.55 -27.97
C ALA A 13 5.72 5.34 -27.10
N PHE A 14 5.00 4.22 -27.23
CA PHE A 14 5.39 2.97 -26.57
C PHE A 14 6.69 2.39 -27.15
N GLU A 15 6.88 2.44 -28.46
CA GLU A 15 8.14 2.02 -29.10
C GLU A 15 9.32 2.88 -28.63
N ASP A 16 9.16 4.20 -28.61
CA ASP A 16 10.18 5.15 -28.14
C ASP A 16 10.58 4.89 -26.68
N LEU A 17 9.63 4.42 -25.88
CA LEU A 17 9.81 4.06 -24.48
C LEU A 17 10.24 2.59 -24.28
N ASN A 18 10.66 1.88 -25.34
CA ASN A 18 11.05 0.47 -25.31
C ASN A 18 9.99 -0.45 -24.65
N GLY A 19 8.71 -0.14 -24.86
CA GLY A 19 7.57 -0.87 -24.32
C GLY A 19 7.33 -0.69 -22.82
N ARG A 20 7.90 0.35 -22.18
CA ARG A 20 7.73 0.63 -20.75
C ARG A 20 7.52 2.11 -20.49
N GLY A 21 6.36 2.48 -19.95
CA GLY A 21 6.10 3.86 -19.54
C GLY A 21 4.81 3.98 -18.75
N THR A 22 4.78 4.96 -17.87
CA THR A 22 3.56 5.44 -17.21
C THR A 22 2.71 6.24 -18.19
N GLU A 23 1.42 6.41 -17.86
CA GLU A 23 0.50 7.27 -18.63
C GLU A 23 1.08 8.67 -18.88
N LEU A 24 1.74 9.26 -17.88
CA LEU A 24 2.34 10.58 -17.99
C LEU A 24 3.56 10.60 -18.91
N GLU A 25 4.40 9.58 -18.87
CA GLU A 25 5.56 9.46 -19.76
C GLU A 25 5.11 9.28 -21.22
N ILE A 26 4.08 8.47 -21.46
CA ILE A 26 3.51 8.27 -22.79
C ILE A 26 2.91 9.58 -23.32
N LEU A 27 2.12 10.28 -22.50
CA LEU A 27 1.54 11.57 -22.88
C LEU A 27 2.62 12.63 -23.13
N HIS A 28 3.68 12.63 -22.32
CA HIS A 28 4.81 13.54 -22.50
C HIS A 28 5.52 13.29 -23.82
N VAL A 29 5.82 12.03 -24.17
CA VAL A 29 6.43 11.66 -25.46
C VAL A 29 5.56 12.05 -26.64
N ILE A 30 4.24 11.85 -26.55
CA ILE A 30 3.30 12.25 -27.61
C ILE A 30 3.30 13.77 -27.82
N GLN A 31 3.37 14.54 -26.73
CA GLN A 31 3.42 16.00 -26.77
C GLN A 31 4.77 16.53 -27.23
N SER A 32 5.88 15.94 -26.77
CA SER A 32 7.24 16.40 -27.07
C SER A 32 7.64 16.10 -28.51
N ASN A 33 7.20 14.96 -29.06
CA ASN A 33 7.53 14.55 -30.42
C ASN A 33 6.55 15.09 -31.47
N GLN A 34 5.61 15.94 -31.06
CA GLN A 34 4.60 16.57 -31.90
C GLN A 34 3.90 15.57 -32.86
N TYR A 35 3.62 14.37 -32.36
CA TYR A 35 3.07 13.30 -33.20
C TYR A 35 1.70 13.65 -33.81
N LEU A 36 0.99 14.62 -33.20
CA LEU A 36 -0.31 15.13 -33.65
C LEU A 36 -0.34 16.67 -33.55
N SER A 37 -0.78 17.34 -34.62
CA SER A 37 -1.15 18.77 -34.59
C SER A 37 -2.59 18.90 -34.12
N PHE A 38 -2.82 19.51 -32.95
CA PHE A 38 -4.16 19.64 -32.37
C PHE A 38 -4.88 20.91 -32.82
N GLU A 39 -5.89 20.75 -33.67
CA GLU A 39 -7.12 21.54 -33.58
C GLU A 39 -8.28 20.59 -33.30
N ASN A 40 -8.96 20.81 -32.17
CA ASN A 40 -10.25 20.21 -31.82
C ASN A 40 -10.34 18.67 -31.70
N SER A 41 -9.90 18.10 -30.58
CA SER A 41 -10.63 16.99 -29.97
C SER A 41 -10.41 16.91 -28.45
N LYS A 42 -11.45 16.45 -27.75
CA LYS A 42 -11.58 16.43 -26.29
C LYS A 42 -10.40 15.68 -25.64
N THR A 43 -9.69 16.39 -24.76
CA THR A 43 -8.59 16.02 -23.85
C THR A 43 -7.85 14.69 -24.11
N PRO A 44 -6.51 14.73 -24.35
CA PRO A 44 -5.64 13.56 -24.59
C PRO A 44 -5.85 12.36 -23.65
N GLN A 45 -6.10 12.63 -22.36
CA GLN A 45 -6.39 11.60 -21.35
C GLN A 45 -7.65 10.79 -21.66
N ARG A 46 -8.68 11.39 -22.26
CA ARG A 46 -9.93 10.68 -22.55
C ARG A 46 -9.76 9.67 -23.68
N SER A 47 -9.00 10.02 -24.72
CA SER A 47 -8.68 9.11 -25.83
C SER A 47 -7.78 7.96 -25.38
N LEU A 48 -6.78 8.24 -24.54
CA LEU A 48 -5.92 7.22 -23.95
C LEU A 48 -6.71 6.28 -23.03
N ASN A 49 -7.58 6.81 -22.17
CA ASN A 49 -8.47 6.02 -21.33
C ASN A 49 -9.46 5.17 -22.14
N LEU A 50 -10.00 5.69 -23.25
CA LEU A 50 -10.89 4.94 -24.13
C LEU A 50 -10.15 3.81 -24.85
N TYR A 51 -8.91 4.05 -25.30
CA TYR A 51 -8.09 3.02 -25.93
C TYR A 51 -7.76 1.87 -24.96
N LEU A 52 -7.34 2.20 -23.74
CA LEU A 52 -7.06 1.21 -22.69
C LEU A 52 -8.31 0.41 -22.28
N ASN A 53 -9.50 1.03 -22.33
CA ASN A 53 -10.76 0.38 -21.92
C ASN A 53 -11.51 -0.36 -23.04
N ARG A 54 -11.34 0.03 -24.31
CA ARG A 54 -12.14 -0.50 -25.43
C ARG A 54 -11.69 -1.89 -25.87
N ASP A 55 -10.40 -2.18 -25.83
CA ASP A 55 -9.86 -3.48 -26.27
C ASP A 55 -9.57 -4.45 -25.12
N PHE A 56 -9.51 -3.97 -23.88
CA PHE A 56 -9.01 -4.78 -22.76
C PHE A 56 -9.90 -4.64 -21.52
N LYS A 57 -10.99 -5.40 -21.51
CA LYS A 57 -11.88 -5.57 -20.34
C LYS A 57 -11.13 -6.26 -19.18
N GLY A 58 -10.34 -5.49 -18.44
CA GLY A 58 -9.90 -5.84 -17.07
C GLY A 58 -9.03 -7.09 -16.93
N GLN A 59 -8.31 -7.52 -17.96
CA GLN A 59 -7.28 -8.54 -17.84
C GLN A 59 -5.94 -8.01 -18.37
N ALA A 60 -4.83 -8.46 -17.78
CA ALA A 60 -3.49 -8.21 -18.29
C ALA A 60 -3.39 -8.77 -19.70
N VAL A 61 -3.15 -7.91 -20.70
CA VAL A 61 -3.09 -8.37 -22.08
C VAL A 61 -1.65 -8.38 -22.59
N ARG A 62 -1.29 -9.55 -23.12
CA ARG A 62 -0.10 -9.77 -23.91
C ARG A 62 -0.43 -9.39 -25.36
N GLN A 63 0.06 -8.24 -25.83
CA GLN A 63 0.27 -8.01 -27.26
C GLN A 63 1.74 -8.28 -27.57
N GLY A 64 2.03 -9.45 -28.16
CA GLY A 64 3.39 -9.84 -28.53
C GLY A 64 4.33 -10.09 -27.33
N LYS A 65 5.48 -9.41 -27.31
CA LYS A 65 6.56 -9.61 -26.30
C LYS A 65 6.46 -8.70 -25.06
N TYR A 66 5.48 -7.80 -25.00
CA TYR A 66 5.43 -6.75 -23.98
C TYR A 66 4.26 -6.93 -23.01
N TRP A 67 4.51 -6.61 -21.74
CA TRP A 67 3.54 -6.67 -20.65
C TRP A 67 3.07 -5.27 -20.30
N ILE A 68 1.77 -5.00 -20.45
CA ILE A 68 1.14 -3.76 -19.98
C ILE A 68 0.51 -4.07 -18.61
N ASN A 69 0.90 -3.33 -17.58
CA ASN A 69 0.30 -3.47 -16.25
C ASN A 69 -0.99 -2.65 -16.18
N LEU A 70 -2.08 -3.22 -16.70
CA LEU A 70 -3.43 -2.71 -16.54
C LEU A 70 -3.95 -3.11 -15.15
N ASN A 71 -3.43 -2.46 -14.12
CA ASN A 71 -3.89 -2.71 -12.76
C ASN A 71 -5.29 -2.07 -12.61
N PRO A 72 -6.37 -2.82 -12.29
CA PRO A 72 -7.73 -2.27 -12.14
C PRO A 72 -7.89 -1.35 -10.91
N GLU A 73 -6.79 -0.99 -10.25
CA GLU A 73 -6.72 -0.21 -9.02
C GLU A 73 -6.64 1.31 -9.27
N PHE A 74 -7.28 1.87 -10.30
CA PHE A 74 -7.19 3.32 -10.55
C PHE A 74 -8.03 4.12 -9.55
N ALA A 75 -7.36 4.59 -8.51
CA ALA A 75 -7.79 5.76 -7.76
C ALA A 75 -7.94 6.96 -8.69
N THR A 76 -9.06 7.65 -8.57
CA THR A 76 -9.32 8.94 -9.24
C THR A 76 -8.15 9.89 -9.01
N ALA A 77 -7.92 10.86 -9.91
CA ALA A 77 -6.89 11.88 -9.71
C ALA A 77 -7.00 12.54 -8.32
N GLN A 78 -8.24 12.72 -7.84
CA GLN A 78 -8.54 13.21 -6.50
C GLN A 78 -8.04 12.26 -5.40
N GLU A 79 -8.27 10.96 -5.51
CA GLU A 79 -7.79 9.97 -4.55
C GLU A 79 -6.26 9.79 -4.60
N GLN A 80 -5.63 9.95 -5.77
CA GLN A 80 -4.16 9.95 -5.91
C GLN A 80 -3.53 11.16 -5.22
N GLU A 81 -4.06 12.35 -5.48
CA GLU A 81 -3.63 13.58 -4.82
C GLU A 81 -3.83 13.49 -3.30
N THR A 82 -4.98 12.98 -2.87
CA THR A 82 -5.29 12.74 -1.45
C THR A 82 -4.26 11.78 -0.82
N PHE A 83 -3.91 10.70 -1.53
CA PHE A 83 -2.89 9.75 -1.07
C PHE A 83 -1.51 10.39 -0.94
N HIS A 84 -1.10 11.22 -1.91
CA HIS A 84 0.19 11.92 -1.87
C HIS A 84 0.27 12.94 -0.72
N GLN A 85 -0.81 13.68 -0.47
CA GLN A 85 -0.90 14.60 0.66
C GLN A 85 -0.80 13.86 2.00
N ILE A 86 -1.52 12.75 2.13
CA ILE A 86 -1.44 11.85 3.29
C ILE A 86 -0.01 11.34 3.48
N LYS A 87 0.64 10.86 2.42
CA LYS A 87 2.02 10.33 2.48
C LYS A 87 3.01 11.37 3.00
N ARG A 88 2.89 12.63 2.56
CA ARG A 88 3.68 13.77 3.05
C ARG A 88 3.44 14.06 4.54
N LYS A 89 2.21 13.93 5.03
CA LYS A 89 1.90 14.09 6.46
C LYS A 89 2.45 12.93 7.31
N LEU A 90 2.44 11.70 6.76
CA LEU A 90 2.99 10.52 7.43
C LEU A 90 4.50 10.57 7.64
N SER A 91 5.26 11.19 6.74
CA SER A 91 6.71 11.34 6.93
C SER A 91 7.09 12.16 8.17
N ALA A 92 6.14 12.88 8.78
CA ALA A 92 6.36 13.69 9.97
C ALA A 92 6.11 12.95 11.31
N ASN A 93 5.86 11.63 11.29
CA ASN A 93 6.06 10.68 12.41
C ASN A 93 5.55 11.04 13.83
N SER A 94 4.62 11.98 14.00
CA SER A 94 4.00 12.31 15.28
C SER A 94 2.67 11.58 15.46
N VAL A 95 2.32 11.24 16.71
CA VAL A 95 1.03 10.64 17.07
C VAL A 95 -0.15 11.49 16.55
N LYS A 96 0.00 12.82 16.60
CA LYS A 96 -0.96 13.79 16.07
C LYS A 96 -1.22 13.64 14.57
N ASN A 97 -0.19 13.36 13.77
CA ASN A 97 -0.33 13.17 12.33
C ASN A 97 -1.02 11.86 11.96
N ILE A 98 -0.82 10.81 12.76
CA ILE A 98 -1.49 9.52 12.61
C ILE A 98 -2.99 9.66 12.92
N LEU A 99 -3.35 10.34 14.01
CA LEU A 99 -4.77 10.58 14.37
C LEU A 99 -5.50 11.43 13.33
N ALA A 100 -4.88 12.50 12.84
CA ALA A 100 -5.46 13.32 11.78
C ALA A 100 -5.71 12.50 10.50
N LEU A 101 -4.79 11.58 10.19
CA LEU A 101 -4.89 10.71 9.04
C LEU A 101 -5.99 9.66 9.17
N GLU A 102 -6.18 9.08 10.36
CA GLU A 102 -7.31 8.20 10.62
C GLU A 102 -8.65 8.89 10.45
N GLN A 103 -8.77 10.11 10.97
CA GLN A 103 -9.98 10.91 10.82
C GLN A 103 -10.28 11.21 9.34
N HIS A 104 -9.25 11.56 8.57
CA HIS A 104 -9.38 11.72 7.13
C HIS A 104 -9.73 10.41 6.42
N ALA A 105 -9.08 9.30 6.78
CA ALA A 105 -9.24 7.98 6.17
C ALA A 105 -10.65 7.39 6.38
N LYS A 106 -11.30 7.68 7.52
CA LYS A 106 -12.67 7.21 7.80
C LYS A 106 -13.67 7.58 6.69
N GLN A 107 -13.54 8.79 6.15
CA GLN A 107 -14.43 9.34 5.12
C GLN A 107 -14.04 8.91 3.70
N GLN A 108 -12.98 8.12 3.53
CA GLN A 108 -12.47 7.74 2.21
C GLN A 108 -13.08 6.44 1.68
N THR A 109 -12.89 6.22 0.38
CA THR A 109 -13.31 5.02 -0.34
C THR A 109 -12.59 3.76 0.19
N PRO A 110 -13.22 2.57 0.08
CA PRO A 110 -12.58 1.29 0.46
C PRO A 110 -11.22 1.06 -0.20
N MET A 111 -11.07 1.48 -1.46
CA MET A 111 -9.81 1.35 -2.20
C MET A 111 -8.71 2.25 -1.64
N LEU A 112 -9.01 3.51 -1.29
CA LEU A 112 -8.00 4.39 -0.68
C LEU A 112 -7.58 3.86 0.70
N LYS A 113 -8.52 3.31 1.48
CA LYS A 113 -8.24 2.64 2.77
C LYS A 113 -7.30 1.44 2.60
N MET A 114 -7.53 0.60 1.60
CA MET A 114 -6.63 -0.53 1.28
C MET A 114 -5.22 -0.05 0.92
N ARG A 115 -5.11 1.02 0.12
CA ARG A 115 -3.81 1.63 -0.23
C ARG A 115 -3.09 2.17 1.00
N LEU A 116 -3.80 2.82 1.92
CA LEU A 116 -3.23 3.31 3.17
C LEU A 116 -2.75 2.16 4.07
N SER A 117 -3.54 1.10 4.22
CA SER A 117 -3.14 -0.12 4.97
C SER A 117 -1.83 -0.68 4.43
N ARG A 118 -1.75 -0.90 3.11
CA ARG A 118 -0.53 -1.41 2.45
C ARG A 118 0.66 -0.46 2.64
N TYR A 119 0.43 0.85 2.56
CA TYR A 119 1.47 1.85 2.77
C TYR A 119 2.04 1.81 4.18
N ILE A 120 1.19 1.60 5.18
CA ILE A 120 1.60 1.48 6.59
C ILE A 120 2.37 0.18 6.82
N GLU A 121 1.83 -0.95 6.34
CA GLU A 121 2.42 -2.30 6.47
C GLU A 121 3.80 -2.45 5.82
N ARG A 122 4.04 -1.71 4.73
CA ARG A 122 5.25 -1.85 3.91
C ARG A 122 6.14 -0.62 3.89
N GLY A 123 5.73 0.46 4.56
CA GLY A 123 6.37 1.76 4.49
C GLY A 123 7.23 2.10 5.72
N ALA A 124 7.44 3.40 5.89
CA ALA A 124 8.27 3.96 6.96
C ALA A 124 7.73 3.62 8.36
N ILE A 125 6.41 3.55 8.53
CA ILE A 125 5.79 3.20 9.82
C ILE A 125 6.13 1.78 10.22
N ALA A 126 5.89 0.79 9.36
CA ALA A 126 6.30 -0.59 9.63
C ALA A 126 7.80 -0.69 9.92
N THR A 127 8.64 0.04 9.20
CA THR A 127 10.09 0.06 9.45
C THR A 127 10.41 0.57 10.86
N LYS A 128 9.78 1.68 11.29
CA LYS A 128 9.95 2.24 12.64
C LYS A 128 9.44 1.28 13.72
N VAL A 129 8.28 0.65 13.49
CA VAL A 129 7.70 -0.35 14.40
C VAL A 129 8.60 -1.57 14.57
N LYS A 130 9.18 -2.08 13.48
CA LYS A 130 10.16 -3.17 13.53
C LYS A 130 11.42 -2.80 14.31
N ALA A 131 11.90 -1.57 14.16
CA ALA A 131 13.04 -1.09 14.94
C ALA A 131 12.70 -0.95 16.44
N LEU A 132 11.54 -0.37 16.78
CA LEU A 132 11.10 -0.17 18.17
C LEU A 132 10.93 -1.47 18.96
N THR A 133 10.64 -2.56 18.26
CA THR A 133 10.48 -3.91 18.83
C THR A 133 11.77 -4.73 18.74
N ASN A 134 12.90 -4.12 18.40
CA ASN A 134 14.18 -4.80 18.18
C ASN A 134 14.08 -5.97 17.18
N TYR A 135 13.18 -5.87 16.19
CA TYR A 135 12.90 -6.91 15.21
C TYR A 135 12.45 -8.25 15.83
N GLN A 136 11.84 -8.21 17.02
CA GLN A 136 11.31 -9.37 17.72
C GLN A 136 9.87 -9.68 17.31
N CYS A 137 9.51 -10.96 17.29
CA CYS A 137 8.13 -11.39 17.34
C CYS A 137 7.57 -11.20 18.76
N MET A 138 6.60 -10.31 18.91
CA MET A 138 5.98 -9.98 20.21
C MET A 138 5.23 -11.18 20.82
N ILE A 139 4.62 -12.02 19.97
CA ILE A 139 3.93 -13.25 20.42
C ILE A 139 4.93 -14.28 20.95
N CYS A 140 6.01 -14.57 20.21
CA CYS A 140 7.07 -15.46 20.69
C CYS A 140 7.64 -14.97 22.03
N ALA A 141 7.91 -13.67 22.14
CA ALA A 141 8.42 -13.07 23.37
C ALA A 141 7.47 -13.28 24.56
N SER A 142 6.17 -13.03 24.36
CA SER A 142 5.13 -13.23 25.39
C SER A 142 4.95 -14.70 25.78
N LEU A 143 5.23 -15.63 24.85
CA LEU A 143 5.23 -17.08 25.10
C LEU A 143 6.54 -17.62 25.69
N ASN A 144 7.52 -16.76 26.03
CA ASN A 144 8.87 -17.15 26.46
C ASN A 144 9.61 -18.07 25.45
N LEU A 145 9.32 -17.90 24.16
CA LEU A 145 10.03 -18.56 23.06
C LEU A 145 11.10 -17.65 22.47
N ASN A 146 11.99 -18.19 21.65
CA ASN A 146 12.93 -17.38 20.88
C ASN A 146 12.14 -16.40 19.97
N PRO A 147 12.27 -15.08 20.15
CA PRO A 147 11.49 -14.11 19.38
C PRO A 147 12.13 -13.75 18.04
N TYR A 148 13.33 -14.25 17.75
CA TYR A 148 14.09 -13.91 16.55
C TYR A 148 13.97 -14.99 15.47
N SER A 149 13.74 -14.55 14.24
CA SER A 149 13.79 -15.40 13.05
C SER A 149 15.22 -15.45 12.47
N PHE A 150 15.37 -15.59 11.15
CA PHE A 150 16.65 -15.49 10.47
C PHE A 150 17.13 -14.03 10.37
N LYS A 151 18.45 -13.84 10.30
CA LYS A 151 19.06 -12.52 10.02
C LYS A 151 19.02 -12.23 8.53
N LYS A 152 18.60 -11.03 8.16
CA LYS A 152 18.73 -10.49 6.81
C LYS A 152 20.18 -10.09 6.52
N LEU A 153 20.44 -9.77 5.25
CA LEU A 153 21.75 -9.29 4.78
C LEU A 153 22.24 -8.04 5.54
N ASP A 154 21.31 -7.18 5.96
CA ASP A 154 21.60 -5.96 6.75
C ASP A 154 21.88 -6.23 8.24
N GLY A 155 21.91 -7.51 8.65
CA GLY A 155 22.15 -7.94 10.03
C GLY A 155 20.92 -7.88 10.95
N THR A 156 19.82 -7.27 10.52
CA THR A 156 18.57 -7.22 11.31
C THR A 156 17.77 -8.50 11.15
N PHE A 157 16.96 -8.86 12.15
CA PHE A 157 16.11 -10.04 12.07
C PHE A 157 14.89 -9.82 11.19
N TYR A 158 14.48 -10.88 10.49
CA TYR A 158 13.25 -10.85 9.71
C TYR A 158 12.02 -10.88 10.63
N VAL A 159 11.11 -9.92 10.43
CA VAL A 159 9.82 -9.83 11.11
C VAL A 159 8.81 -9.08 10.24
N GLU A 160 7.53 -9.40 10.39
CA GLU A 160 6.42 -8.81 9.65
C GLU A 160 5.60 -7.89 10.56
N ALA A 161 5.13 -6.76 10.03
CA ALA A 161 4.21 -5.88 10.74
C ALA A 161 2.78 -6.34 10.42
N HIS A 162 1.94 -6.45 11.44
CA HIS A 162 0.57 -6.94 11.30
C HIS A 162 -0.41 -6.02 12.04
N HIS A 163 -1.50 -5.65 11.37
CA HIS A 163 -2.59 -4.91 12.00
C HIS A 163 -3.41 -5.84 12.90
N VAL A 164 -3.58 -5.50 14.17
CA VAL A 164 -4.31 -6.30 15.16
C VAL A 164 -5.81 -6.28 14.87
N GLU A 165 -6.38 -5.08 14.74
CA GLU A 165 -7.69 -4.89 14.16
C GLU A 165 -7.57 -4.52 12.69
N GLN A 166 -8.36 -5.16 11.83
CA GLN A 166 -8.33 -4.88 10.41
C GLN A 166 -8.74 -3.43 10.13
N VAL A 167 -7.96 -2.77 9.27
CA VAL A 167 -8.23 -1.40 8.80
C VAL A 167 -9.64 -1.25 8.20
N ALA A 168 -10.17 -2.32 7.62
CA ALA A 168 -11.52 -2.37 7.06
C ALA A 168 -12.63 -2.14 8.10
N ASN A 169 -12.38 -2.39 9.38
CA ASN A 169 -13.38 -2.24 10.45
C ASN A 169 -13.59 -0.78 10.89
N LEU A 170 -12.81 0.17 10.35
CA LEU A 170 -12.98 1.63 10.53
C LEU A 170 -13.03 2.13 11.97
N LYS A 171 -12.56 1.34 12.94
CA LYS A 171 -12.41 1.80 14.32
C LYS A 171 -11.38 2.91 14.39
N LEU A 172 -11.59 3.88 15.28
CA LEU A 172 -10.54 4.82 15.66
C LEU A 172 -9.33 4.01 16.16
N GLY A 173 -8.12 4.38 15.76
CA GLY A 173 -6.90 3.66 16.07
C GLY A 173 -6.50 2.57 15.07
N ALA A 174 -7.31 2.26 14.04
CA ALA A 174 -7.01 1.15 13.13
C ALA A 174 -5.75 1.35 12.26
N LEU A 175 -5.32 2.60 12.04
CA LEU A 175 -4.07 2.94 11.34
C LEU A 175 -2.97 3.36 12.32
N SER A 176 -3.25 3.34 13.62
CA SER A 176 -2.32 3.72 14.68
C SER A 176 -1.20 2.69 14.80
N VAL A 177 -0.02 3.17 15.19
CA VAL A 177 1.10 2.31 15.59
C VAL A 177 0.69 1.37 16.73
N GLU A 178 -0.22 1.80 17.61
CA GLU A 178 -0.75 0.97 18.70
C GLU A 178 -1.60 -0.21 18.22
N ASN A 179 -2.07 -0.18 16.97
CA ASN A 179 -2.79 -1.27 16.33
C ASN A 179 -1.87 -2.15 15.46
N ILE A 180 -0.55 -1.94 15.51
CA ILE A 180 0.43 -2.73 14.77
C ILE A 180 1.29 -3.51 15.76
N ILE A 181 1.44 -4.80 15.50
CA ILE A 181 2.39 -5.66 16.20
C ILE A 181 3.43 -6.22 15.23
N THR A 182 4.57 -6.64 15.76
CA THR A 182 5.58 -7.37 14.99
C THR A 182 5.53 -8.86 15.28
N VAL A 183 5.48 -9.66 14.23
CA VAL A 183 5.33 -11.11 14.31
C VAL A 183 6.24 -11.84 13.33
N CYS A 184 6.67 -13.04 13.69
CA CYS A 184 7.38 -13.92 12.76
C CYS A 184 6.40 -14.46 11.70
N ALA A 185 6.93 -15.00 10.59
CA ALA A 185 6.11 -15.53 9.51
C ALA A 185 5.07 -16.57 9.99
N THR A 186 5.44 -17.42 10.95
CA THR A 186 4.53 -18.42 11.53
C THR A 186 3.36 -17.76 12.26
N HIS A 187 3.64 -16.89 13.22
CA HIS A 187 2.58 -16.20 13.97
C HIS A 187 1.77 -15.24 13.09
N HIS A 188 2.38 -14.65 12.06
CA HIS A 188 1.65 -13.86 11.09
C HIS A 188 0.59 -14.68 10.36
N ARG A 189 0.95 -15.88 9.89
CA ARG A 189 -0.02 -16.80 9.26
C ARG A 189 -1.03 -17.34 10.26
N GLN A 190 -0.62 -17.59 11.51
CA GLN A 190 -1.55 -18.01 12.56
C GLN A 190 -2.58 -16.94 12.90
N LEU A 191 -2.21 -15.65 12.85
CA LEU A 191 -3.17 -14.54 13.03
C LEU A 191 -4.20 -14.45 11.90
N HIS A 192 -3.83 -14.84 10.67
CA HIS A 192 -4.75 -14.85 9.52
C HIS A 192 -5.64 -16.09 9.46
N TYR A 193 -5.10 -17.27 9.81
CA TYR A 193 -5.74 -18.56 9.50
C TYR A 193 -5.89 -19.49 10.70
N GLY A 194 -5.23 -19.19 11.81
CA GLY A 194 -5.26 -20.00 13.02
C GLY A 194 -6.44 -19.67 13.93
N LYS A 195 -6.56 -20.45 15.02
CA LYS A 195 -7.52 -20.19 16.10
C LYS A 195 -6.99 -19.09 17.01
N VAL A 196 -7.09 -17.85 16.55
CA VAL A 196 -6.69 -16.66 17.31
C VAL A 196 -7.88 -15.75 17.53
N ILE A 197 -8.09 -15.33 18.77
CA ILE A 197 -9.15 -14.41 19.17
C ILE A 197 -8.52 -13.25 19.92
N LEU A 198 -8.81 -12.02 19.49
CA LEU A 198 -8.50 -10.83 20.28
C LEU A 198 -9.57 -10.70 21.37
N LEU A 199 -9.20 -10.97 22.62
CA LEU A 199 -10.09 -10.90 23.77
C LEU A 199 -10.27 -9.46 24.25
N GLU A 200 -9.18 -8.68 24.30
CA GLU A 200 -9.19 -7.30 24.77
C GLU A 200 -8.23 -6.42 23.96
N ASN A 201 -8.69 -5.22 23.61
CA ASN A 201 -7.91 -4.15 23.02
C ASN A 201 -7.90 -2.96 23.98
N GLY A 202 -7.13 -3.08 25.06
CA GLY A 202 -7.02 -2.05 26.10
C GLY A 202 -6.14 -0.87 25.68
N THR A 203 -6.05 0.14 26.55
CA THR A 203 -5.25 1.35 26.28
C THR A 203 -3.75 1.02 26.13
N ASP A 204 -3.21 0.18 27.00
CA ASP A 204 -1.77 -0.10 27.06
C ASP A 204 -1.39 -1.51 26.58
N SER A 205 -2.38 -2.40 26.42
CA SER A 205 -2.12 -3.80 26.11
C SER A 205 -3.20 -4.44 25.27
N LEU A 206 -2.81 -5.51 24.59
CA LEU A 206 -3.66 -6.40 23.80
C LEU A 206 -3.67 -7.76 24.48
N ILE A 207 -4.85 -8.36 24.60
CA ILE A 207 -5.00 -9.72 25.12
C ILE A 207 -5.49 -10.62 23.99
N PHE A 208 -4.70 -11.62 23.65
CA PHE A 208 -5.05 -12.63 22.67
C PHE A 208 -5.26 -13.98 23.34
N GLN A 209 -6.26 -14.71 22.87
CA GLN A 209 -6.29 -16.15 22.99
C GLN A 209 -5.72 -16.75 21.70
N ILE A 210 -4.62 -17.49 21.81
CA ILE A 210 -4.03 -18.25 20.72
C ILE A 210 -4.15 -19.71 21.11
N GLU A 211 -5.02 -20.44 20.41
CA GLU A 211 -5.41 -21.81 20.77
C GLU A 211 -5.96 -21.88 22.21
N GLU A 212 -5.27 -22.58 23.11
CA GLU A 212 -5.65 -22.71 24.53
C GLU A 212 -4.90 -21.74 25.44
N LYS A 213 -4.02 -20.89 24.89
CA LYS A 213 -3.18 -19.98 25.67
C LYS A 213 -3.71 -18.56 25.59
N VAL A 214 -3.80 -17.89 26.74
CA VAL A 214 -4.04 -16.45 26.82
C VAL A 214 -2.71 -15.74 26.99
N ILE A 215 -2.43 -14.79 26.11
CA ILE A 215 -1.23 -13.97 26.14
C ILE A 215 -1.59 -12.49 26.21
N LYS A 216 -0.71 -11.74 26.88
CA LYS A 216 -0.77 -10.28 26.95
C LYS A 216 0.42 -9.70 26.19
N LEU A 217 0.14 -8.75 25.31
CA LEU A 217 1.14 -7.97 24.58
C LEU A 217 1.02 -6.50 24.98
N ASP A 218 2.12 -5.86 25.35
CA ASP A 218 2.12 -4.41 25.55
C ASP A 218 2.09 -3.70 24.19
N LYS A 219 1.31 -2.61 24.10
CA LYS A 219 1.21 -1.81 22.88
C LYS A 219 2.49 -1.02 22.64
N ILE A 220 2.83 -0.87 21.37
CA ILE A 220 3.99 -0.08 20.94
C ILE A 220 3.66 1.40 21.14
N LYS A 221 4.37 2.06 22.06
CA LYS A 221 4.22 3.49 22.30
C LYS A 221 5.28 4.26 21.50
N LEU A 222 4.85 5.24 20.71
CA LEU A 222 5.76 6.23 20.16
C LEU A 222 6.14 7.20 21.29
N LYS A 223 7.44 7.36 21.56
CA LYS A 223 7.92 8.49 22.32
C LYS A 223 7.99 9.69 21.36
N ASP A 224 7.33 10.78 21.73
CA ASP A 224 7.43 12.07 21.02
C ASP A 224 8.84 12.66 21.14
#